data_AF-A0A939XJW7-F1
#
_entry.id   AF-A0A939XJW7-F1
#
_cell.length_a   1.000
_cell.length_b   1.000
_cell.length_c   1.000
_cell.angle_alpha   90.00
_cell.angle_beta   90.00
_cell.angle_gamma   90.00
#
_symmetry.space_group_name_H-M   'P 1'
#
loop_
_entity.id
_entity.type
_entity.pdbx_description
1 polymer ?
#
loop_
_entity_poly.entity_id
_entity_poly.type
_entity_poly.pdbx_seq_one_letter_code
_entity_poly.pdbx_strand_id
1 'polypeptide(L)'
;METKGYAQTTDCIDAVQKIRLGHTDEGLALLEASSVSDTIKNLTKAEVAYWREDYKNAMYYDEHSLTSDYNWSDPFAVIHHLRAYVNAAKNIGSISRAKEFLDYYIAQQHKRYIPGYIAPYNDIYKNAMRRLDDEPAKDEPIEIAIYNEGNAPSKFIFYGEDDTTSPQVAEGISKILSIMWNKVPTMPILDLYEKYAHNIALDDNHIMAARTYIKIGDTEHFEKAILRLVTNWKPSDKFQVMPMKLFVFRDIISNLTTKFKHLLLGMEKGI
;
A
#
# COMPACT_ATOMS: atom_id res chain seq x y z
N MET A 1 23.28 14.53 21.28
CA MET A 1 22.27 13.51 20.97
C MET A 1 22.78 12.76 19.76
N GLU A 2 23.50 11.66 19.97
CA GLU A 2 24.05 10.86 18.88
C GLU A 2 22.90 10.15 18.17
N THR A 3 22.73 10.43 16.88
CA THR A 3 21.88 9.65 16.00
C THR A 3 22.48 8.25 15.93
N LYS A 4 21.91 7.29 16.66
CA LYS A 4 22.12 5.86 16.40
C LYS A 4 21.56 5.57 15.01
N GLY A 5 22.36 5.83 13.98
CA GLY A 5 22.12 5.29 12.66
C GLY A 5 22.16 3.78 12.79
N TYR A 6 21.01 3.12 12.65
CA TYR A 6 20.97 1.68 12.47
C TYR A 6 21.84 1.37 11.26
N ALA A 7 23.06 0.85 11.50
CA ALA A 7 23.94 0.38 10.46
C ALA A 7 23.14 -0.64 9.65
N GLN A 8 22.91 -0.34 8.37
CA GLN A 8 22.27 -1.29 7.47
C GLN A 8 23.27 -2.41 7.27
N THR A 9 22.90 -3.60 7.73
CA THR A 9 23.72 -4.78 7.57
C THR A 9 23.38 -5.37 6.20
N THR A 10 24.39 -5.67 5.38
CA THR A 10 24.22 -6.15 4.00
C THR A 10 23.32 -7.39 3.93
N ASP A 11 23.38 -8.23 4.96
CA ASP A 11 22.54 -9.42 5.16
C ASP A 11 21.01 -9.12 5.13
N CYS A 12 20.57 -8.00 5.70
CA CYS A 12 19.16 -7.60 5.72
C CYS A 12 18.68 -7.10 4.35
N ILE A 13 19.54 -6.40 3.61
CA ILE A 13 19.22 -5.92 2.27
C ILE A 13 19.03 -7.11 1.34
N ASP A 14 19.94 -8.09 1.40
CA ASP A 14 19.85 -9.32 0.62
C ASP A 14 18.57 -10.10 0.95
N ALA A 15 18.22 -10.20 2.24
CA ALA A 15 16.99 -10.86 2.68
C ALA A 15 15.72 -10.18 2.13
N VAL A 16 15.61 -8.86 2.27
CA VAL A 16 14.49 -8.07 1.73
C VAL A 16 14.42 -8.19 0.21
N GLN A 17 15.55 -8.12 -0.48
CA GLN A 17 15.61 -8.25 -1.93
C GLN A 17 15.13 -9.62 -2.39
N LYS A 18 15.54 -10.71 -1.72
CA LYS A 18 15.04 -12.06 -2.00
C LYS A 18 13.52 -12.16 -1.91
N ILE A 19 12.91 -11.57 -0.87
CA ILE A 19 11.45 -11.54 -0.72
C ILE A 19 10.81 -10.77 -1.89
N ARG A 20 11.39 -9.62 -2.27
CA ARG A 20 10.88 -8.82 -3.39
C ARG A 20 11.07 -9.51 -4.76
N LEU A 21 12.04 -10.40 -4.90
CA LEU A 21 12.22 -11.22 -6.11
C LEU A 21 11.31 -12.47 -6.13
N GLY A 22 10.42 -12.64 -5.14
CA GLY A 22 9.51 -13.78 -5.06
C GLY A 22 10.07 -14.99 -4.33
N HIS A 23 11.33 -14.95 -3.90
CA HIS A 23 11.95 -15.98 -3.05
C HIS A 23 11.60 -15.76 -1.57
N THR A 24 10.29 -15.71 -1.26
CA THR A 24 9.78 -15.27 0.04
C THR A 24 10.31 -16.11 1.21
N ASP A 25 10.27 -17.46 1.12
CA ASP A 25 10.69 -18.31 2.24
C ASP A 25 12.20 -18.27 2.48
N GLU A 26 13.00 -18.26 1.41
CA GLU A 26 14.46 -18.08 1.48
C GLU A 26 14.80 -16.72 2.12
N GLY A 27 14.16 -15.65 1.63
CA GLY A 27 14.37 -14.30 2.16
C GLY A 27 13.95 -14.16 3.63
N LEU A 28 12.86 -14.80 4.06
CA LEU A 28 12.47 -14.83 5.47
C LEU A 28 13.48 -15.57 6.35
N ALA A 29 14.05 -16.68 5.88
CA ALA A 29 15.09 -17.40 6.61
C ALA A 29 16.38 -16.57 6.75
N LEU A 30 16.79 -15.87 5.68
CA LEU A 30 17.92 -14.93 5.71
C LEU A 30 17.66 -13.76 6.66
N LEU A 31 16.44 -13.21 6.63
CA LEU A 31 16.03 -12.11 7.52
C LEU A 31 16.13 -12.53 8.99
N GLU A 32 15.70 -13.75 9.32
CA GLU A 32 15.78 -14.28 10.68
C GLU A 32 17.22 -14.38 11.17
N ALA A 33 18.12 -14.88 10.32
CA ALA A 33 19.54 -15.01 10.60
C ALA A 33 20.31 -13.67 10.61
N SER A 34 19.71 -12.60 10.06
CA SER A 34 20.35 -11.29 9.98
C SER A 34 20.49 -10.61 11.34
N SER A 35 21.45 -9.68 11.42
CA SER A 35 21.73 -8.89 12.62
C SER A 35 20.82 -7.66 12.80
N VAL A 36 19.82 -7.49 11.93
CA VAL A 36 18.87 -6.37 11.99
C VAL A 36 17.95 -6.45 13.22
N SER A 37 17.37 -5.32 13.64
CA SER A 37 16.47 -5.27 14.80
C SER A 37 15.19 -6.08 14.61
N ASP A 38 14.64 -6.60 15.71
CA ASP A 38 13.38 -7.34 15.70
C ASP A 38 12.22 -6.51 15.15
N THR A 39 12.25 -5.18 15.30
CA THR A 39 11.26 -4.32 14.65
C THR A 39 11.24 -4.55 13.14
N ILE A 40 12.39 -4.49 12.49
CA ILE A 40 12.47 -4.62 11.02
C ILE A 40 12.06 -6.03 10.61
N LYS A 41 12.52 -7.04 11.35
CA LYS A 41 12.10 -8.43 11.13
C LYS A 41 10.58 -8.57 11.21
N ASN A 42 9.96 -8.00 12.24
CA ASN A 42 8.53 -8.05 12.46
C ASN A 42 7.76 -7.27 11.38
N LEU A 43 8.18 -6.07 11.00
CA LEU A 43 7.54 -5.32 9.91
C LEU A 43 7.52 -6.12 8.60
N THR A 44 8.67 -6.65 8.19
CA THR A 44 8.76 -7.47 6.98
C THR A 44 7.90 -8.74 7.07
N LYS A 45 7.89 -9.42 8.24
CA LYS A 45 7.04 -10.59 8.47
C LYS A 45 5.54 -10.23 8.45
N ALA A 46 5.16 -9.07 8.97
CA ALA A 46 3.78 -8.59 8.96
C ALA A 46 3.28 -8.43 7.52
N GLU A 47 4.06 -7.78 6.66
CA GLU A 47 3.72 -7.62 5.24
C GLU A 47 3.50 -8.96 4.57
N VAL A 48 4.45 -9.91 4.70
CA VAL A 48 4.27 -11.25 4.12
C VAL A 48 3.03 -11.95 4.69
N ALA A 49 2.78 -11.85 6.00
CA ALA A 49 1.65 -12.48 6.66
C ALA A 49 0.29 -11.91 6.20
N TYR A 50 0.17 -10.59 6.02
CA TYR A 50 -1.04 -9.96 5.48
C TYR A 50 -1.43 -10.53 4.12
N TRP A 51 -0.43 -10.74 3.28
CA TRP A 51 -0.64 -11.27 1.95
C TRP A 51 -0.86 -12.79 1.90
N ARG A 52 -0.35 -13.54 2.88
CA ARG A 52 -0.69 -14.95 3.10
C ARG A 52 -2.05 -15.15 3.77
N GLU A 53 -2.74 -14.05 4.09
CA GLU A 53 -3.97 -14.06 4.90
C GLU A 53 -3.78 -14.67 6.31
N ASP A 54 -2.54 -14.70 6.80
CA ASP A 54 -2.22 -15.08 8.17
C ASP A 54 -2.39 -13.86 9.09
N TYR A 55 -3.64 -13.38 9.16
CA TYR A 55 -4.00 -12.15 9.86
C TYR A 55 -3.64 -12.16 11.34
N LYS A 56 -3.71 -13.32 11.99
CA LYS A 56 -3.36 -13.45 13.41
C LYS A 56 -1.88 -13.13 13.65
N ASN A 57 -0.99 -13.68 12.82
CA ASN A 57 0.44 -13.42 12.93
C ASN A 57 0.80 -12.04 12.39
N ALA A 58 0.15 -11.57 11.31
CA ALA A 58 0.35 -10.22 10.80
C ALA A 58 0.09 -9.15 11.88
N MET A 59 -1.04 -9.26 12.58
CA MET A 59 -1.37 -8.39 13.71
C MET A 59 -0.36 -8.50 14.85
N TYR A 60 0.07 -9.72 15.19
CA TYR A 60 1.09 -9.93 16.23
C TYR A 60 2.40 -9.21 15.88
N TYR A 61 2.87 -9.33 14.64
CA TYR A 61 4.12 -8.68 14.22
C TYR A 61 4.02 -7.14 14.24
N ASP A 62 2.89 -6.57 13.80
CA ASP A 62 2.65 -5.13 13.89
C ASP A 62 2.62 -4.63 15.34
N GLU A 63 1.98 -5.37 16.24
CA GLU A 63 1.94 -5.04 17.67
C GLU A 63 3.34 -4.95 18.29
N HIS A 64 4.27 -5.79 17.83
CA HIS A 64 5.65 -5.85 18.33
C HIS A 64 6.61 -4.90 17.61
N SER A 65 6.13 -4.11 16.64
CA SER A 65 7.00 -3.30 15.78
C SER A 65 6.57 -1.84 15.68
N LEU A 66 5.26 -1.57 15.49
CA LEU A 66 4.74 -0.21 15.30
C LEU A 66 4.91 0.69 16.53
N THR A 67 5.03 0.10 17.73
CA THR A 67 5.30 0.83 18.98
C THR A 67 6.78 0.93 19.29
N SER A 68 7.69 0.69 18.35
CA SER A 68 9.13 0.89 18.53
C SER A 68 9.59 2.27 18.04
N ASP A 69 10.83 2.68 18.34
CA ASP A 69 11.42 3.95 17.89
C ASP A 69 11.94 3.87 16.44
N TYR A 70 11.34 3.02 15.60
CA TYR A 70 11.77 2.86 14.22
C TYR A 70 11.53 4.13 13.41
N ASN A 71 12.59 4.58 12.75
CA ASN A 71 12.56 5.78 11.93
C ASN A 71 12.12 5.42 10.51
N TRP A 72 10.83 5.58 10.26
CA TRP A 72 10.22 5.36 8.96
C TRP A 72 10.78 6.32 7.92
N SER A 73 11.16 5.78 6.77
CA SER A 73 11.60 6.60 5.62
C SER A 73 10.41 7.37 5.02
N ASP A 74 9.22 6.77 5.09
CA ASP A 74 7.96 7.37 4.67
C ASP A 74 6.90 7.19 5.78
N PRO A 75 6.38 8.29 6.36
CA PRO A 75 5.27 8.24 7.33
C PRO A 75 4.01 7.52 6.82
N PHE A 76 3.78 7.45 5.51
CA PHE A 76 2.65 6.71 4.93
C PHE A 76 2.78 5.20 5.11
N ALA A 77 3.99 4.67 5.28
CA ALA A 77 4.18 3.23 5.55
C ALA A 77 3.49 2.80 6.86
N VAL A 78 3.58 3.62 7.91
CA VAL A 78 2.86 3.40 9.18
C VAL A 78 1.34 3.35 8.94
N ILE A 79 0.83 4.27 8.12
CA ILE A 79 -0.60 4.35 7.80
C ILE A 79 -1.05 3.10 7.06
N HIS A 80 -0.24 2.59 6.13
CA HIS A 80 -0.55 1.36 5.40
C HIS A 80 -0.62 0.15 6.34
N HIS A 81 0.33 0.00 7.25
CA HIS A 81 0.35 -1.06 8.26
C HIS A 81 -0.87 -0.97 9.20
N LEU A 82 -1.16 0.19 9.79
CA LEU A 82 -2.32 0.35 10.68
C LEU A 82 -3.66 0.10 9.97
N ARG A 83 -3.78 0.44 8.68
CA ARG A 83 -4.98 0.13 7.89
C ARG A 83 -5.09 -1.37 7.58
N ALA A 84 -3.99 -2.01 7.21
CA ALA A 84 -3.94 -3.47 7.03
C ALA A 84 -4.32 -4.19 8.32
N TYR A 85 -3.81 -3.72 9.46
CA TYR A 85 -4.10 -4.22 10.80
C TYR A 85 -5.59 -4.14 11.15
N VAL A 86 -6.22 -2.97 10.94
CA VAL A 86 -7.66 -2.79 11.17
C VAL A 86 -8.49 -3.71 10.29
N ASN A 87 -8.14 -3.84 9.00
CA ASN A 87 -8.85 -4.72 8.07
C ASN A 87 -8.69 -6.21 8.47
N ALA A 88 -7.48 -6.61 8.86
CA ALA A 88 -7.21 -7.95 9.37
C ALA A 88 -8.03 -8.25 10.63
N ALA A 89 -8.06 -7.33 11.60
CA ALA A 89 -8.84 -7.47 12.83
C ALA A 89 -10.33 -7.69 12.54
N LYS A 90 -10.89 -6.96 11.58
CA LYS A 90 -12.29 -7.14 11.14
C LYS A 90 -12.49 -8.50 10.49
N ASN A 91 -11.58 -8.92 9.62
CA ASN A 91 -11.67 -10.21 8.92
C ASN A 91 -11.66 -11.41 9.88
N ILE A 92 -10.91 -11.34 10.99
CA ILE A 92 -10.82 -12.42 11.99
C ILE A 92 -11.65 -12.17 13.26
N GLY A 93 -12.52 -11.16 13.26
CA GLY A 93 -13.37 -10.82 14.42
C GLY A 93 -12.61 -10.37 15.68
N SER A 94 -11.35 -9.96 15.57
CA SER A 94 -10.48 -9.55 16.69
C SER A 94 -10.54 -8.05 16.99
N ILE A 95 -11.76 -7.49 17.00
CA ILE A 95 -11.99 -6.05 17.14
C ILE A 95 -11.50 -5.52 18.51
N SER A 96 -11.77 -6.24 19.62
CA SER A 96 -11.34 -5.82 20.97
C SER A 96 -9.82 -5.69 21.06
N ARG A 97 -9.10 -6.74 20.61
CA ARG A 97 -7.63 -6.75 20.55
C ARG A 97 -7.09 -5.55 19.77
N ALA A 98 -7.73 -5.24 18.63
CA ALA A 98 -7.29 -4.12 17.81
C ALA A 98 -7.48 -2.76 18.48
N LYS A 99 -8.60 -2.55 19.19
CA LYS A 99 -8.82 -1.33 19.98
C LYS A 99 -7.80 -1.18 21.10
N GLU A 100 -7.58 -2.25 21.87
CA GLU A 100 -6.58 -2.27 22.95
C GLU A 100 -5.18 -1.93 22.43
N PHE A 101 -4.80 -2.49 21.29
CA PHE A 101 -3.52 -2.18 20.66
C PHE A 101 -3.45 -0.73 20.18
N LEU A 102 -4.48 -0.20 19.51
CA LEU A 102 -4.50 1.17 19.03
C LEU A 102 -4.40 2.19 20.18
N ASP A 103 -5.08 1.92 21.29
CA ASP A 103 -5.00 2.72 22.53
C ASP A 103 -3.58 2.70 23.10
N TYR A 104 -2.96 1.52 23.15
CA TYR A 104 -1.57 1.39 23.57
C TYR A 104 -0.63 2.13 22.61
N TYR A 105 -0.80 1.97 21.30
CA TYR A 105 0.01 2.62 20.28
C TYR A 105 -0.01 4.14 20.42
N ILE A 106 -1.19 4.75 20.49
CA ILE A 106 -1.29 6.22 20.59
C ILE A 106 -0.71 6.73 21.92
N ALA A 107 -0.90 5.99 23.02
CA ALA A 107 -0.28 6.31 24.30
C ALA A 107 1.26 6.28 24.24
N GLN A 108 1.85 5.35 23.50
CA GLN A 108 3.31 5.34 23.29
C GLN A 108 3.77 6.51 22.43
N GLN A 109 3.04 6.88 21.38
CA GLN A 109 3.39 8.05 20.57
C GLN A 109 3.32 9.35 21.41
N HIS A 110 2.34 9.48 22.29
CA HIS A 110 2.23 10.61 23.22
C HIS A 110 3.42 10.74 24.19
N LYS A 111 4.06 9.63 24.57
CA LYS A 111 5.28 9.66 25.40
C LYS A 111 6.51 10.11 24.62
N ARG A 112 6.54 9.85 23.31
CA ARG A 112 7.69 10.10 22.42
C ARG A 112 7.72 11.51 21.87
N TYR A 113 6.55 12.02 21.49
CA TYR A 113 6.44 13.27 20.74
C TYR A 113 5.85 14.38 21.59
N ILE A 114 6.42 15.59 21.46
CA ILE A 114 5.82 16.79 22.03
C ILE A 114 4.47 17.10 21.35
N PRO A 115 3.55 17.82 21.99
CA PRO A 115 2.17 18.00 21.51
C PRO A 115 2.00 18.54 20.09
N GLY A 116 2.97 19.27 19.54
CA GLY A 116 2.90 19.76 18.14
C GLY A 116 3.13 18.66 17.08
N TYR A 117 3.85 17.60 17.42
CA TYR A 117 4.23 16.52 16.50
C TYR A 117 3.34 15.28 16.64
N ILE A 118 2.43 15.25 17.62
CA ILE A 118 1.51 14.13 17.85
C ILE A 118 0.23 14.22 17.01
N ALA A 119 -0.11 15.40 16.49
CA ALA A 119 -1.37 15.63 15.77
C ALA A 119 -1.61 14.64 14.61
N PRO A 120 -0.63 14.33 13.74
CA PRO A 120 -0.83 13.34 12.68
C PRO A 120 -1.16 11.94 13.23
N TYR A 121 -0.49 11.52 14.30
CA TYR A 121 -0.75 10.22 14.94
C TYR A 121 -2.14 10.14 15.56
N ASN A 122 -2.62 11.25 16.14
CA ASN A 122 -3.99 11.34 16.66
C ASN A 122 -5.03 11.18 15.55
N ASP A 123 -4.81 11.79 14.39
CA ASP A 123 -5.74 11.67 13.26
C ASP A 123 -5.75 10.25 12.69
N ILE A 124 -4.58 9.61 12.59
CA ILE A 124 -4.45 8.21 12.18
C ILE A 124 -5.19 7.29 13.17
N TYR A 125 -4.94 7.45 14.48
CA TYR A 125 -5.62 6.68 15.53
C TYR A 125 -7.14 6.86 15.47
N LYS A 126 -7.64 8.11 15.38
CA LYS A 126 -9.07 8.39 15.28
C LYS A 126 -9.69 7.73 14.06
N ASN A 127 -9.04 7.79 12.90
CA ASN A 127 -9.54 7.15 11.69
C ASN A 127 -9.53 5.62 11.80
N ALA A 128 -8.50 5.03 12.41
CA ALA A 128 -8.43 3.59 12.66
C ALA A 128 -9.56 3.10 13.58
N MET A 129 -9.83 3.83 14.68
CA MET A 129 -10.92 3.53 15.60
C MET A 129 -12.29 3.62 14.90
N ARG A 130 -12.55 4.69 14.14
CA ARG A 130 -13.79 4.84 13.36
C ARG A 130 -14.02 3.68 12.39
N ARG A 131 -12.97 3.20 11.72
CA ARG A 131 -13.06 2.03 10.82
C ARG A 131 -13.41 0.73 11.55
N LEU A 132 -12.89 0.54 12.77
CA LEU A 132 -13.27 -0.62 13.61
C LEU A 132 -14.74 -0.54 14.05
N ASP A 133 -15.27 0.67 14.19
CA ASP A 133 -16.67 0.94 14.56
C ASP A 133 -17.63 1.07 13.36
N ASP A 134 -17.15 0.77 12.14
CA ASP A 134 -17.91 0.95 10.89
C ASP A 134 -18.42 2.39 10.68
N GLU A 135 -17.74 3.37 11.28
CA GLU A 135 -18.00 4.79 11.06
C GLU A 135 -17.17 5.34 9.87
N PRO A 136 -17.72 6.31 9.10
CA PRO A 136 -17.01 6.91 7.98
C PRO A 136 -15.71 7.60 8.40
N ALA A 137 -14.54 7.06 8.07
CA ALA A 137 -13.27 7.71 8.41
C ALA A 137 -12.99 8.93 7.52
N LYS A 138 -12.31 9.96 8.03
CA LYS A 138 -12.04 11.19 7.24
C LYS A 138 -11.11 10.95 6.05
N ASP A 139 -10.33 9.88 6.13
CA ASP A 139 -9.33 9.48 5.15
C ASP A 139 -9.78 8.26 4.33
N GLU A 140 -11.08 7.94 4.35
CA GLU A 140 -11.61 6.90 3.49
C GLU A 140 -11.33 7.24 2.03
N PRO A 141 -10.76 6.28 1.27
CA PRO A 141 -10.65 6.44 -0.16
C PRO A 141 -12.00 6.82 -0.75
N ILE A 142 -12.02 7.86 -1.58
CA ILE A 142 -13.23 8.31 -2.29
C ILE A 142 -13.87 7.09 -2.97
N GLU A 143 -15.19 6.93 -2.79
CA GLU A 143 -15.95 5.88 -3.48
C GLU A 143 -15.84 6.10 -4.99
N ILE A 144 -15.57 5.03 -5.74
CA ILE A 144 -15.53 5.13 -7.20
C ILE A 144 -16.94 5.27 -7.75
N ALA A 145 -17.23 6.44 -8.32
CA ALA A 145 -18.40 6.68 -9.13
C ALA A 145 -18.10 6.38 -10.61
N ILE A 146 -19.07 5.81 -11.31
CA ILE A 146 -19.03 5.65 -12.77
C ILE A 146 -19.65 6.89 -13.39
N TYR A 147 -18.89 7.57 -14.25
CA TYR A 147 -19.32 8.77 -14.95
C TYR A 147 -19.61 8.44 -16.41
N ASN A 148 -20.84 8.70 -16.84
CA ASN A 148 -21.25 8.54 -18.24
C ASN A 148 -21.14 9.85 -19.03
N GLU A 149 -21.07 10.98 -18.33
CA GLU A 149 -20.99 12.33 -18.89
C GLU A 149 -19.83 13.09 -18.27
N GLY A 150 -19.29 14.07 -18.98
CA GLY A 150 -18.15 14.85 -18.52
C GLY A 150 -17.41 15.55 -19.65
N ASN A 151 -16.23 16.09 -19.34
CA ASN A 151 -15.38 16.66 -20.37
C ASN A 151 -14.82 15.56 -21.27
N ALA A 152 -14.71 15.83 -22.57
CA ALA A 152 -13.97 14.95 -23.47
C ALA A 152 -12.49 14.87 -23.03
N PRO A 153 -11.83 13.70 -23.15
CA PRO A 153 -10.40 13.55 -22.86
C PRO A 153 -9.52 14.56 -23.59
N SER A 154 -9.91 14.96 -24.81
CA SER A 154 -9.21 15.93 -25.64
C SER A 154 -9.08 17.33 -25.02
N LYS A 155 -9.87 17.67 -23.99
CA LYS A 155 -9.71 18.93 -23.25
C LYS A 155 -8.49 18.91 -22.30
N PHE A 156 -7.92 17.74 -22.03
CA PHE A 156 -6.68 17.59 -21.29
C PHE A 156 -5.56 17.45 -22.34
N ILE A 157 -4.81 18.53 -22.53
CA ILE A 157 -3.85 18.65 -23.64
C ILE A 157 -2.73 17.60 -23.49
N PHE A 158 -2.60 16.74 -24.50
CA PHE A 158 -1.46 15.84 -24.67
C PHE A 158 -0.36 16.57 -25.44
N TYR A 159 0.70 16.99 -24.75
CA TYR A 159 1.93 17.35 -25.44
C TYR A 159 2.71 16.06 -25.71
N GLY A 160 2.63 15.54 -26.95
CA GLY A 160 3.53 14.48 -27.41
C GLY A 160 2.84 13.40 -28.23
N GLU A 161 2.71 13.61 -29.54
CA GLU A 161 2.23 12.56 -30.47
C GLU A 161 3.35 11.63 -30.95
N ASP A 162 4.64 11.99 -30.82
CA ASP A 162 5.69 11.26 -31.55
C ASP A 162 6.64 10.39 -30.71
N ASP A 163 6.59 10.43 -29.37
CA ASP A 163 7.44 9.55 -28.56
C ASP A 163 6.75 9.08 -27.26
N THR A 164 5.86 8.10 -27.43
CA THR A 164 5.13 7.46 -26.32
C THR A 164 6.02 6.66 -25.36
N THR A 165 7.32 6.53 -25.67
CA THR A 165 8.30 5.80 -24.85
C THR A 165 9.13 6.70 -23.95
N SER A 166 9.06 8.03 -24.12
CA SER A 166 9.79 8.95 -23.25
C SER A 166 9.24 8.93 -21.81
N PRO A 167 10.11 8.83 -20.79
CA PRO A 167 9.73 8.97 -19.38
C PRO A 167 8.97 10.26 -19.06
N GLN A 168 9.19 11.34 -19.83
CA GLN A 168 8.48 12.61 -19.63
C GLN A 168 7.00 12.52 -20.06
N VAL A 169 6.71 11.74 -21.11
CA VAL A 169 5.34 11.48 -21.57
C VAL A 169 4.61 10.60 -20.56
N ALA A 170 5.28 9.59 -20.03
CA ALA A 170 4.75 8.73 -18.97
C ALA A 170 4.37 9.51 -17.69
N GLU A 171 5.24 10.41 -17.23
CA GLU A 171 4.96 11.28 -16.08
C GLU A 171 3.79 12.25 -16.36
N GLY A 172 3.75 12.82 -17.58
CA GLY A 172 2.66 13.68 -18.03
C GLY A 172 1.31 12.97 -18.03
N ILE A 173 1.24 11.75 -18.59
CA ILE A 173 0.03 10.93 -18.63
C ILE A 173 -0.42 10.57 -17.22
N SER A 174 0.52 10.21 -16.35
CA SER A 174 0.22 9.85 -14.96
C SER A 174 -0.46 11.01 -14.20
N LYS A 175 0.01 12.25 -14.41
CA LYS A 175 -0.61 13.47 -13.87
C LYS A 175 -1.97 13.75 -14.48
N ILE A 176 -2.11 13.57 -15.79
CA ILE A 176 -3.38 13.77 -16.51
C ILE A 176 -4.45 12.80 -16.01
N LEU A 177 -4.14 11.49 -15.91
CA LEU A 177 -5.06 10.48 -15.38
C LEU A 177 -5.53 10.83 -13.97
N SER A 178 -4.61 11.27 -13.10
CA SER A 178 -4.93 11.69 -11.72
C SER A 178 -5.97 12.82 -11.66
N ILE A 179 -6.03 13.68 -12.68
CA ILE A 179 -7.01 14.77 -12.79
C ILE A 179 -8.33 14.28 -13.40
N MET A 180 -8.26 13.33 -14.34
CA MET A 180 -9.40 12.90 -15.16
C MET A 180 -10.39 12.01 -14.43
N TRP A 181 -9.96 11.18 -13.46
CA TRP A 181 -10.81 10.20 -12.77
C TRP A 181 -12.18 10.72 -12.29
N ASN A 182 -12.28 12.01 -11.97
CA ASN A 182 -13.52 12.64 -11.48
C ASN A 182 -14.11 13.69 -12.45
N LYS A 183 -13.59 13.83 -13.67
CA LYS A 183 -13.93 14.93 -14.60
C LYS A 183 -14.29 14.48 -16.01
N VAL A 184 -14.04 13.22 -16.33
CA VAL A 184 -14.18 12.64 -17.67
C VAL A 184 -15.02 11.36 -17.54
N PRO A 185 -15.80 10.98 -18.57
CA PRO A 185 -16.49 9.70 -18.56
C PRO A 185 -15.53 8.54 -18.32
N THR A 186 -15.98 7.52 -17.59
CA THR A 186 -15.13 6.43 -17.09
C THR A 186 -14.47 5.63 -18.21
N MET A 187 -15.23 5.24 -19.25
CA MET A 187 -14.68 4.40 -20.33
C MET A 187 -13.52 5.05 -21.08
N PRO A 188 -13.61 6.32 -21.53
CA PRO A 188 -12.46 7.02 -22.12
C PRO A 188 -11.22 7.11 -21.22
N ILE A 189 -11.38 7.18 -19.89
CA ILE A 189 -10.23 7.18 -18.97
C ILE A 189 -9.58 5.80 -18.93
N LEU A 190 -10.38 4.73 -18.89
CA LEU A 190 -9.88 3.36 -18.92
C LEU A 190 -9.17 3.05 -20.24
N ASP A 191 -9.71 3.50 -21.38
CA ASP A 191 -9.06 3.36 -22.69
C ASP A 191 -7.69 4.05 -22.71
N LEU A 192 -7.62 5.26 -22.16
CA LEU A 192 -6.37 6.00 -22.03
C LEU A 192 -5.39 5.30 -21.09
N TYR A 193 -5.88 4.83 -19.94
CA TYR A 193 -5.08 4.07 -18.99
C TYR A 193 -4.47 2.85 -19.66
N GLU A 194 -5.28 2.00 -20.32
CA GLU A 194 -4.80 0.77 -20.96
C GLU A 194 -3.76 1.05 -22.06
N LYS A 195 -3.95 2.12 -22.84
CA LYS A 195 -2.98 2.54 -23.85
C LYS A 195 -1.59 2.81 -23.28
N TYR A 196 -1.51 3.33 -22.05
CA TYR A 196 -0.27 3.80 -21.44
C TYR A 196 0.14 3.04 -20.17
N ALA A 197 -0.62 2.00 -19.78
CA ALA A 197 -0.52 1.38 -18.46
C ALA A 197 0.88 0.82 -18.16
N HIS A 198 1.62 0.39 -19.19
CA HIS A 198 2.98 -0.13 -19.07
C HIS A 198 4.02 0.92 -18.65
N ASN A 199 3.76 2.21 -18.90
CA ASN A 199 4.69 3.30 -18.58
C ASN A 199 4.30 4.08 -17.31
N ILE A 200 3.13 3.79 -16.73
CA ILE A 200 2.66 4.50 -15.54
C ILE A 200 3.43 3.99 -14.32
N ALA A 201 4.18 4.89 -13.66
CA ALA A 201 4.93 4.57 -12.46
C ALA A 201 4.18 4.88 -11.15
N LEU A 202 3.06 5.61 -11.21
CA LEU A 202 2.30 5.97 -10.00
C LEU A 202 1.29 4.89 -9.63
N ASP A 203 1.47 4.29 -8.46
CA ASP A 203 0.56 3.31 -7.86
C ASP A 203 -0.90 3.78 -7.88
N ASP A 204 -1.16 5.06 -7.63
CA ASP A 204 -2.52 5.61 -7.54
C ASP A 204 -3.31 5.43 -8.82
N ASN A 205 -2.68 5.52 -10.00
CA ASN A 205 -3.38 5.30 -11.26
C ASN A 205 -3.76 3.84 -11.46
N HIS A 206 -2.89 2.90 -11.07
CA HIS A 206 -3.20 1.47 -11.12
C HIS A 206 -4.28 1.08 -10.10
N ILE A 207 -4.23 1.65 -8.90
CA ILE A 207 -5.26 1.48 -7.86
C ILE A 207 -6.62 2.03 -8.35
N MET A 208 -6.64 3.23 -8.92
CA MET A 208 -7.87 3.83 -9.43
C MET A 208 -8.46 3.03 -10.58
N ALA A 209 -7.62 2.57 -11.52
CA ALA A 209 -8.06 1.67 -12.58
C ALA A 209 -8.62 0.36 -12.00
N ALA A 210 -7.89 -0.32 -11.11
CA ALA A 210 -8.32 -1.55 -10.48
C ALA A 210 -9.68 -1.42 -9.77
N ARG A 211 -9.88 -0.36 -8.97
CA ARG A 211 -11.16 -0.09 -8.29
C ARG A 211 -12.29 0.22 -9.27
N THR A 212 -11.98 0.90 -10.37
CA THR A 212 -12.95 1.18 -11.44
C THR A 212 -13.36 -0.11 -12.15
N TYR A 213 -12.42 -1.00 -12.47
CA TYR A 213 -12.69 -2.31 -13.06
C TYR A 213 -13.54 -3.18 -12.15
N ILE A 214 -13.28 -3.18 -10.83
CA ILE A 214 -14.17 -3.82 -9.83
C ILE A 214 -15.59 -3.27 -9.96
N LYS A 215 -15.75 -1.94 -10.00
CA LYS A 215 -17.07 -1.29 -10.03
C LYS A 215 -17.88 -1.64 -11.29
N ILE A 216 -17.24 -1.85 -12.43
CA ILE A 216 -17.91 -2.26 -13.68
C ILE A 216 -17.95 -3.77 -13.89
N GLY A 217 -17.43 -4.57 -12.95
CA GLY A 217 -17.45 -6.03 -13.01
C GLY A 217 -16.40 -6.67 -13.94
N ASP A 218 -15.37 -5.93 -14.32
CA ASP A 218 -14.29 -6.43 -15.19
C ASP A 218 -13.13 -7.01 -14.37
N THR A 219 -13.25 -8.28 -13.99
CA THR A 219 -12.25 -8.95 -13.16
C THR A 219 -10.90 -9.10 -13.88
N GLU A 220 -10.90 -9.30 -15.21
CA GLU A 220 -9.67 -9.50 -15.97
C GLU A 220 -8.80 -8.23 -15.96
N HIS A 221 -9.38 -7.07 -16.24
CA HIS A 221 -8.64 -5.82 -16.22
C HIS A 221 -8.31 -5.35 -14.80
N PHE A 222 -9.13 -5.70 -13.79
CA PHE A 222 -8.74 -5.55 -12.39
C PHE A 222 -7.43 -6.29 -12.09
N GLU A 223 -7.33 -7.58 -12.41
CA GLU A 223 -6.13 -8.37 -12.15
C GLU A 223 -4.93 -7.81 -12.92
N LYS A 224 -5.10 -7.42 -14.20
CA LYS A 224 -4.05 -6.77 -15.00
C LYS A 224 -3.56 -5.47 -14.35
N ALA A 225 -4.45 -4.62 -13.84
CA ALA A 225 -4.08 -3.37 -13.19
C ALA A 225 -3.27 -3.62 -11.90
N ILE A 226 -3.66 -4.62 -11.10
CA ILE A 226 -2.91 -5.02 -9.90
C ILE A 226 -1.54 -5.62 -10.27
N LEU A 227 -1.47 -6.47 -11.29
CA LEU A 227 -0.21 -7.03 -11.76
C LEU A 227 0.77 -5.92 -12.17
N ARG A 228 0.30 -4.94 -12.95
CA ARG A 228 1.10 -3.79 -13.38
C ARG A 228 1.57 -2.95 -12.20
N LEU A 229 0.72 -2.75 -11.19
CA LEU A 229 1.14 -2.11 -9.94
C LEU A 229 2.29 -2.88 -9.31
N VAL A 230 2.14 -4.19 -9.09
CA VAL A 230 3.17 -4.99 -8.40
C VAL A 230 4.48 -5.04 -9.18
N THR A 231 4.43 -5.12 -10.51
CA THR A 231 5.63 -5.14 -11.37
C THR A 231 6.31 -3.78 -11.49
N ASN A 232 5.61 -2.67 -11.24
CA ASN A 232 6.18 -1.31 -11.27
C ASN A 232 6.35 -0.71 -9.86
N TRP A 233 5.98 -1.45 -8.82
CA TRP A 233 5.90 -0.97 -7.45
C TRP A 233 7.29 -0.66 -6.90
N LYS A 234 7.40 0.51 -6.28
CA LYS A 234 8.58 0.93 -5.53
C LYS A 234 8.27 1.02 -4.04
N PRO A 235 9.15 0.49 -3.19
CA PRO A 235 8.92 0.51 -1.74
C PRO A 235 8.96 1.95 -1.20
N SER A 236 7.98 2.31 -0.38
CA SER A 236 7.94 3.60 0.32
C SER A 236 8.91 3.64 1.49
N ASP A 237 9.22 2.49 2.08
CA ASP A 237 10.27 2.32 3.07
C ASP A 237 11.28 1.29 2.62
N LYS A 238 12.57 1.51 2.89
CA LYS A 238 13.66 0.65 2.42
C LYS A 238 13.52 -0.84 2.81
N PHE A 239 12.79 -1.18 3.86
CA PHE A 239 12.55 -2.58 4.27
C PHE A 239 11.16 -3.11 3.90
N GLN A 240 10.33 -2.29 3.25
CA GLN A 240 9.04 -2.72 2.75
C GLN A 240 9.23 -3.75 1.64
N VAL A 241 8.60 -4.90 1.75
CA VAL A 241 8.72 -6.03 0.82
C VAL A 241 7.50 -6.22 -0.06
N MET A 242 6.36 -5.62 0.30
CA MET A 242 5.12 -5.71 -0.48
C MET A 242 4.37 -4.37 -0.59
N PRO A 243 3.54 -4.15 -1.64
CA PRO A 243 2.73 -2.94 -1.80
C PRO A 243 1.55 -2.91 -0.81
N MET A 244 1.85 -2.54 0.43
CA MET A 244 0.87 -2.45 1.53
C MET A 244 -0.23 -1.42 1.28
N LYS A 245 -0.02 -0.50 0.32
CA LYS A 245 -1.05 0.45 -0.13
C LYS A 245 -2.29 -0.26 -0.67
N LEU A 246 -2.19 -1.49 -1.21
CA LEU A 246 -3.37 -2.27 -1.62
C LEU A 246 -4.30 -2.63 -0.45
N PHE A 247 -3.75 -2.78 0.76
CA PHE A 247 -4.52 -3.09 1.96
C PHE A 247 -5.27 -1.89 2.55
N VAL A 248 -5.13 -0.71 1.95
CA VAL A 248 -5.90 0.47 2.28
C VAL A 248 -7.34 0.37 1.77
N PHE A 249 -7.54 -0.29 0.63
CA PHE A 249 -8.77 -0.24 -0.14
C PHE A 249 -9.58 -1.52 0.05
N ARG A 250 -10.72 -1.41 0.74
CA ARG A 250 -11.58 -2.56 1.11
C ARG A 250 -12.10 -3.30 -0.12
N ASP A 251 -12.46 -2.56 -1.16
CA ASP A 251 -12.91 -3.09 -2.45
C ASP A 251 -11.80 -3.91 -3.13
N ILE A 252 -10.55 -3.42 -3.13
CA ILE A 252 -9.41 -4.19 -3.63
C ILE A 252 -9.23 -5.47 -2.80
N ILE A 253 -9.10 -5.36 -1.47
CA ILE A 253 -8.84 -6.54 -0.60
C ILE A 253 -9.90 -7.63 -0.80
N SER A 254 -11.17 -7.24 -0.92
CA SER A 254 -12.28 -8.19 -1.09
C SER A 254 -12.27 -8.90 -2.44
N ASN A 255 -11.59 -8.34 -3.45
CA ASN A 255 -11.47 -8.93 -4.79
C ASN A 255 -10.10 -9.60 -5.02
N LEU A 256 -9.11 -9.37 -4.14
CA LEU A 256 -7.85 -10.12 -4.15
C LEU A 256 -8.07 -11.52 -3.59
N THR A 257 -8.29 -12.50 -4.47
CA THR A 257 -8.39 -13.90 -4.06
C THR A 257 -7.08 -14.40 -3.42
N THR A 258 -7.17 -15.40 -2.55
CA THR A 258 -5.98 -16.03 -1.94
C THR A 258 -4.99 -16.54 -2.99
N LYS A 259 -5.51 -17.14 -4.08
CA LYS A 259 -4.69 -17.59 -5.21
C LYS A 259 -3.92 -16.42 -5.85
N PHE A 260 -4.60 -15.29 -6.06
CA PHE A 260 -3.99 -14.13 -6.68
C PHE A 260 -2.96 -13.46 -5.75
N LYS A 261 -3.24 -13.35 -4.45
CA LYS A 261 -2.24 -12.88 -3.47
C LYS A 261 -0.99 -13.75 -3.47
N HIS A 262 -1.14 -15.07 -3.48
CA HIS A 262 0.00 -15.99 -3.54
C HIS A 262 0.80 -15.84 -4.84
N LEU A 263 0.13 -15.63 -5.98
CA LEU A 263 0.80 -15.30 -7.24
C LEU A 263 1.64 -14.03 -7.08
N LEU A 264 1.04 -12.94 -6.60
CA LEU A 264 1.72 -11.65 -6.43
C LEU A 264 2.90 -11.73 -5.43
N LEU A 265 2.84 -12.64 -4.45
CA LEU A 265 3.95 -12.91 -3.54
C LEU A 265 5.15 -13.54 -4.23
N GLY A 266 4.89 -14.52 -5.08
CA GLY A 266 5.93 -15.26 -5.81
C GLY A 266 6.48 -14.52 -7.03
N MET A 267 5.91 -13.37 -7.39
CA MET A 267 6.38 -12.56 -8.51
C MET A 267 7.54 -11.65 -8.10
N GLU A 268 8.38 -11.32 -9.07
CA GLU A 268 9.32 -10.21 -8.99
C GLU A 268 8.57 -8.87 -9.01
N LYS A 269 9.03 -7.94 -8.16
CA LYS A 269 8.48 -6.58 -8.05
C LYS A 269 9.36 -5.61 -8.83
N GLY A 270 8.86 -4.40 -9.10
CA GLY A 270 9.56 -3.35 -9.84
C GLY A 270 10.68 -2.66 -9.06
N ILE A 271 11.68 -3.44 -8.61
CA ILE A 271 12.82 -3.02 -7.79
C ILE A 271 14.05 -2.70 -8.65
#